data_AF-A0AA42X1F2-F1
#
_entry.id   AF-A0AA42X1F2-F1
#
_cell.length_a   1.000
_cell.length_b   1.000
_cell.length_c   1.000
_cell.angle_alpha   90.00
_cell.angle_beta   90.00
_cell.angle_gamma   90.00
#
_symmetry.space_group_name_H-M   'P 1'
#
loop_
_entity.id
_entity.type
_entity.pdbx_description
1 polymer ?
#
loop_
_entity_poly.entity_id
_entity_poly.type
_entity_poly.pdbx_seq_one_letter_code
_entity_poly.pdbx_strand_id
1 'polypeptide(L)' 'MMPLPDLPARLSPFRGRLCSFDHALRTAQQLRRATGVPHYVVHGIAPLQAFKVTMRPPAWPDRWLAMVA' A
#
# COMPACT_ATOMS: atom_id res chain seq x y z
N MET A 1 25.99 -17.70 13.73
CA MET A 1 24.74 -17.29 13.07
C MET A 1 24.00 -16.38 14.05
N MET A 2 23.93 -15.06 13.80
CA MET A 2 23.25 -14.13 14.70
C MET A 2 21.73 -14.21 14.48
N PRO A 3 20.90 -14.32 15.52
CA PRO A 3 19.46 -14.27 15.35
C PRO A 3 19.08 -12.88 14.81
N LEU A 4 18.37 -12.87 13.68
CA LEU A 4 17.79 -11.64 13.14
C LEU A 4 16.87 -11.08 14.25
N PRO A 5 17.08 -9.86 14.77
CA PRO A 5 16.23 -9.32 15.82
C PRO A 5 14.80 -9.27 15.31
N ASP A 6 13.81 -9.46 16.19
CA ASP A 6 12.38 -9.31 15.92
C ASP A 6 12.09 -7.97 15.25
N LEU A 7 12.23 -7.95 13.91
CA LEU A 7 11.95 -6.83 13.04
C LEU A 7 10.61 -6.17 13.39
N PRO A 8 9.49 -6.91 13.61
CA PRO A 8 8.22 -6.29 13.95
C PRO A 8 8.24 -5.47 15.26
N ALA A 9 9.04 -5.84 16.26
CA ALA A 9 9.12 -5.13 17.54
C ALA A 9 9.79 -3.75 17.44
N ARG A 10 10.54 -3.50 16.35
CA ARG A 10 11.20 -2.20 16.08
C ARG A 10 10.42 -1.32 15.11
N LEU A 11 9.26 -1.77 14.63
CA LEU A 11 8.45 -1.00 13.69
C LEU A 11 7.44 -0.12 14.42
N SER A 12 7.00 0.95 13.76
CA SER A 12 5.94 1.80 14.29
C SER A 12 4.72 0.95 14.67
N PRO A 13 4.10 1.16 15.85
CA PRO A 13 2.87 0.45 16.25
C PRO A 13 1.72 0.69 15.27
N PHE A 14 1.71 1.82 14.56
CA PHE A 14 0.72 2.11 13.52
C PHE A 14 1.00 1.42 12.19
N ARG A 15 2.10 0.69 12.05
CA ARG A 15 2.50 0.09 10.78
C ARG A 15 1.46 -0.87 10.24
N GLY A 16 0.84 -1.71 11.07
CA GLY A 16 -0.23 -2.60 10.63
C GLY A 16 -1.39 -1.83 9.98
N ARG A 17 -1.75 -0.67 10.55
CA ARG A 17 -2.76 0.23 9.98
C ARG A 17 -2.27 0.86 8.67
N LEU A 18 -1.06 1.41 8.64
CA LEU A 18 -0.50 2.06 7.43
C LEU A 18 -0.23 1.08 6.28
N CYS A 19 0.03 -0.18 6.60
CA CYS A 19 0.26 -1.27 5.65
C CYS A 19 -1.01 -2.08 5.39
N SER A 20 -2.20 -1.56 5.70
CA SER A 20 -3.47 -2.22 5.42
C SER A 20 -4.06 -1.78 4.08
N PHE A 21 -4.85 -2.66 3.48
CA PHE A 21 -5.59 -2.35 2.25
C PHE A 21 -6.56 -1.19 2.45
N ASP A 22 -7.31 -1.19 3.55
CA ASP A 22 -8.23 -0.11 3.93
C ASP A 22 -7.56 1.27 3.95
N HIS A 23 -6.36 1.34 4.54
CA HIS A 23 -5.61 2.59 4.58
C HIS A 23 -5.21 3.03 3.17
N ALA A 24 -4.66 2.12 2.36
CA ALA A 24 -4.28 2.42 0.98
C ALA A 24 -5.50 2.85 0.13
N LEU A 25 -6.66 2.24 0.32
CA LEU A 25 -7.90 2.60 -0.37
C LEU A 25 -8.38 4.00 0.01
N ARG A 26 -8.39 4.34 1.30
CA ARG A 26 -8.72 5.70 1.77
C ARG A 26 -7.76 6.74 1.18
N THR A 27 -6.46 6.43 1.14
CA THR A 27 -5.46 7.29 0.51
C THR A 27 -5.75 7.48 -0.98
N ALA A 28 -6.07 6.41 -1.71
CA ALA A 28 -6.42 6.49 -3.13
C ALA A 28 -7.66 7.37 -3.37
N GLN A 29 -8.70 7.27 -2.52
CA GLN A 29 -9.87 8.14 -2.59
C GLN A 29 -9.55 9.61 -2.33
N GLN A 30 -8.74 9.89 -1.31
CA GLN A 30 -8.32 11.26 -1.01
C GLN A 30 -7.50 11.86 -2.15
N LEU A 31 -6.56 11.09 -2.71
CA LEU A 31 -5.73 11.53 -3.83
C LEU A 31 -6.57 11.72 -5.10
N ARG A 32 -7.52 10.83 -5.39
CA ARG A 32 -8.47 11.01 -6.51
C ARG A 32 -9.23 12.32 -6.39
N ARG A 33 -9.79 12.61 -5.21
CA ARG A 33 -10.50 13.87 -4.95
C ARG A 33 -9.61 15.10 -5.12
N ALA A 34 -8.35 15.01 -4.70
CA ALA A 34 -7.42 16.14 -4.77
C ALA A 34 -6.87 16.40 -6.18
N THR A 35 -6.67 15.34 -6.98
CA THR A 35 -5.96 15.43 -8.28
C THR A 35 -6.88 15.32 -9.48
N GLY A 36 -8.09 14.75 -9.33
CA GLY A 36 -8.97 14.47 -10.47
C GLY A 36 -8.44 13.38 -11.42
N VAL A 37 -7.39 12.63 -11.05
CA VAL A 37 -6.79 11.55 -11.87
C VAL A 37 -6.98 10.19 -11.19
N PRO A 38 -7.20 9.07 -11.93
CA PRO A 38 -7.43 7.77 -11.32
C PRO A 38 -6.24 7.30 -10.49
N HIS A 39 -6.52 6.64 -9.38
CA HIS A 39 -5.52 6.08 -8.48
C HIS A 39 -5.75 4.58 -8.30
N TYR A 40 -4.66 3.81 -8.31
CA TYR A 40 -4.69 2.35 -8.24
C TYR A 40 -4.06 1.89 -6.93
N VAL A 41 -4.74 0.97 -6.25
CA VAL A 41 -4.19 0.24 -5.11
C VAL A 41 -3.63 -1.07 -5.61
N VAL A 42 -2.36 -1.33 -5.31
CA VAL A 42 -1.63 -2.51 -5.76
C VAL A 42 -0.98 -3.26 -4.61
N HIS A 43 -0.82 -4.56 -4.78
CA HIS A 43 -0.02 -5.37 -3.86
C HIS A 43 1.48 -5.08 -4.07
N GLY A 44 2.15 -4.68 -2.99
CA GLY A 44 3.59 -4.47 -2.93
C GLY A 44 4.37 -5.78 -2.95
N ILE A 45 5.69 -5.67 -3.06
CA ILE A 45 6.62 -6.81 -3.21
C ILE A 45 7.36 -7.16 -1.90
N ALA A 46 7.00 -6.54 -0.77
CA ALA A 46 7.76 -6.64 0.47
C ALA A 46 6.87 -6.76 1.71
N PRO A 47 7.31 -7.48 2.76
CA PRO A 47 6.53 -7.66 3.99
C PRO A 47 6.34 -6.35 4.79
N LEU A 48 7.08 -5.30 4.42
CA LEU A 48 7.13 -4.01 5.13
C LEU A 48 6.10 -2.98 4.64
N GLN A 49 5.55 -3.14 3.44
CA GLN A 49 4.51 -2.29 2.86
C GLN A 49 3.73 -3.12 1.83
N ALA A 50 2.75 -3.88 2.32
CA ALA A 50 1.98 -4.83 1.52
C ALA A 50 1.09 -4.16 0.46
N PHE A 51 0.68 -2.90 0.67
CA PHE A 51 -0.16 -2.16 -0.27
C PHE A 51 0.45 -0.82 -0.63
N LYS A 52 0.32 -0.43 -1.90
CA LYS A 52 0.82 0.83 -2.44
C LYS A 52 -0.24 1.49 -3.31
N VAL A 53 -0.27 2.83 -3.30
CA VAL A 53 -1.08 3.63 -4.23
C VAL A 53 -0.19 4.18 -5.35
N THR A 54 -0.66 4.11 -6.59
CA THR A 54 0.02 4.64 -7.77
C THR A 54 -0.98 5.33 -8.70
N MET A 55 -0.55 6.37 -9.41
CA MET A 55 -1.34 7.01 -10.48
C MET A 55 -1.21 6.28 -11.81
N ARG A 56 -0.14 5.49 -11.98
CA ARG A 56 0.10 4.72 -13.20
C ARG A 56 -0.58 3.36 -13.09
N PRO A 57 -1.31 2.91 -14.12
CA PRO A 57 -1.80 1.55 -14.19
C PRO A 57 -0.61 0.58 -14.00
N PRO A 58 -0.73 -0.42 -13.12
CA PRO A 58 0.32 -1.42 -12.97
C PRO A 58 0.44 -2.24 -14.26
N ALA A 59 1.67 -2.58 -14.64
CA ALA A 59 1.94 -3.43 -15.80
C ALA A 59 1.41 -4.88 -15.62
N TRP A 60 1.21 -5.31 -14.38
CA TRP A 60 0.71 -6.65 -14.03
C TRP A 60 -0.68 -6.57 -13.39
N PRO A 61 -1.74 -6.99 -14.09
CA PRO A 61 -3.11 -6.95 -13.59
C PRO A 61 -3.30 -7.76 -12.32
N ASP A 62 -2.58 -8.87 -12.13
CA ASP A 62 -2.73 -9.75 -10.97
C ASP A 62 -2.36 -9.10 -9.63
N ARG A 63 -1.65 -7.95 -9.66
CA ARG A 63 -1.31 -7.17 -8.46
C ARG A 63 -2.22 -5.97 -8.26
N TRP A 64 -3.16 -5.74 -9.17
CA TRP A 64 -4.13 -4.66 -9.07
C TRP A 64 -5.30 -5.11 -8.22
N LEU A 65 -5.52 -4.42 -7.09
CA LEU A 65 -6.57 -4.78 -6.14
C LEU A 65 -7.80 -3.89 -6.28
N ALA A 66 -7.59 -2.60 -6.55
CA ALA A 66 -8.67 -1.63 -6.74
C ALA A 66 -8.23 -0.43 -7.57
N MET A 67 -9.16 0.18 -8.28
CA MET A 67 -9.01 1.49 -8.93
C MET A 67 -10.05 2.44 -8.38
N VAL A 68 -9.64 3.67 -8.11
CA VAL A 68 -10.53 4.76 -7.71
C VAL A 68 -10.54 5.79 -8.83
N ALA A 69 -11.69 5.90 -9.49
CA ALA A 69 -11.99 6.86 -10.55
C ALA A 69 -12.94 7.97 -10.05
#